data_AF-A0AAD7GX57-F1
#
_entry.id   AF-A0AAD7GX57-F1
#
_cell.length_a   1.000
_cell.length_b   1.000
_cell.length_c   1.000
_cell.angle_alpha   90.00
_cell.angle_beta   90.00
_cell.angle_gamma   90.00
#
_symmetry.space_group_name_H-M   'P 1'
#
loop_
_entity.id
_entity.type
_entity.pdbx_description
1 polymer ?
#
loop_
_entity_poly.entity_id
_entity_poly.type
_entity_poly.pdbx_seq_one_letter_code
_entity_poly.pdbx_strand_id
1 'polypeptide(L)' 'PLKEWVKDEDDTWLEELLRAEGRGDHRSYSVCPRCKIQTDEFIAVPMYRCEDCLSGGEMLCQGCMVSTHSQSPLHHIEV' A
#
# COMPACT_ATOMS: atom_id res chain seq x y z
N PRO A 1 29.96 -12.76 -15.01
CA PRO A 1 29.67 -12.27 -13.65
C PRO A 1 28.37 -11.44 -13.55
N LEU A 2 28.22 -10.32 -14.28
CA LEU A 2 27.02 -9.46 -14.19
C LEU A 2 25.77 -10.00 -14.94
N LYS A 3 25.96 -10.88 -15.93
CA LYS A 3 24.85 -11.46 -16.73
C LYS A 3 24.23 -12.72 -16.13
N GLU A 4 24.70 -13.14 -14.96
CA GLU A 4 24.21 -14.35 -14.30
C GLU A 4 22.81 -14.10 -13.72
N TRP A 5 22.61 -12.90 -13.15
CA TRP A 5 21.34 -12.36 -12.67
C TRP A 5 20.29 -12.10 -13.75
N VAL A 6 20.70 -12.09 -15.04
CA VAL A 6 19.80 -11.85 -16.19
C VAL A 6 19.18 -13.15 -16.68
N LYS A 7 19.81 -14.30 -16.41
CA LYS A 7 19.30 -15.61 -16.86
C LYS A 7 18.14 -16.12 -16.01
N ASP A 8 18.15 -15.71 -14.75
CA ASP A 8 17.11 -15.95 -13.77
C ASP A 8 16.37 -14.63 -13.47
N GLU A 9 16.13 -13.79 -14.50
CA GLU A 9 15.11 -12.74 -14.43
C GLU A 9 13.76 -13.43 -14.23
N ASP A 10 13.55 -13.90 -13.01
CA ASP A 10 12.28 -14.37 -12.49
C ASP A 10 11.37 -13.16 -12.59
N ASP A 11 10.36 -13.27 -13.47
CA ASP A 11 9.28 -12.29 -13.58
C ASP A 11 8.77 -11.90 -12.19
N THR A 12 8.86 -12.80 -11.20
CA THR A 12 8.59 -12.55 -9.78
C THR A 12 9.31 -11.32 -9.20
N TRP A 13 10.60 -11.10 -9.47
CA TRP A 13 11.27 -9.91 -8.91
C TRP A 13 10.79 -8.62 -9.57
N LEU A 14 10.54 -8.67 -10.88
CA LEU A 14 9.94 -7.55 -11.61
C LEU A 14 8.50 -7.29 -11.13
N GLU A 15 7.73 -8.33 -10.86
CA GLU A 15 6.39 -8.27 -10.29
C GLU A 15 6.39 -7.67 -8.89
N GLU A 16 7.34 -8.02 -8.02
CA GLU A 16 7.47 -7.40 -6.68
C GLU A 16 7.83 -5.91 -6.79
N LEU A 17 8.75 -5.55 -7.69
CA LEU A 17 9.10 -4.15 -7.97
C LEU A 17 7.87 -3.37 -8.45
N LEU A 18 7.10 -3.93 -9.39
CA LEU A 18 5.87 -3.33 -9.90
C LEU A 18 4.74 -3.31 -8.86
N ARG A 19 4.67 -4.30 -7.96
CA ARG A 19 3.69 -4.33 -6.86
C ARG A 19 3.91 -3.19 -5.88
N ALA A 20 5.16 -2.80 -5.67
CA ALA A 20 5.53 -1.65 -4.85
C ALA A 20 5.23 -0.30 -5.54
N GLU A 21 4.98 -0.28 -6.85
CA GLU A 21 4.59 0.92 -7.60
C GLU A 21 3.06 1.09 -7.66
N GLY A 22 2.57 2.27 -7.28
CA GLY A 22 1.15 2.62 -7.32
C GLY A 22 0.31 1.88 -6.27
N ARG A 23 -0.88 1.39 -6.66
CA ARG A 23 -1.83 0.73 -5.74
C ARG A 23 -1.65 -0.79 -5.64
N GLY A 24 -0.83 -1.40 -6.50
CA GLY A 24 -0.63 -2.87 -6.54
C GLY A 24 -1.93 -3.67 -6.41
N ASP A 25 -1.92 -4.67 -5.54
CA ASP A 25 -3.08 -5.55 -5.26
C ASP A 25 -4.25 -4.84 -4.56
N HIS A 26 -4.01 -3.66 -3.97
CA HIS A 26 -5.02 -2.87 -3.27
C HIS A 26 -6.02 -2.20 -4.22
N ARG A 27 -5.79 -2.23 -5.55
CA ARG A 27 -6.76 -1.72 -6.54
C ARG A 27 -8.15 -2.37 -6.40
N SER A 28 -8.20 -3.59 -5.88
CA SER A 28 -9.43 -4.34 -5.66
C SER A 28 -10.11 -4.05 -4.32
N TYR A 29 -9.47 -3.29 -3.43
CA TYR A 29 -9.95 -3.13 -2.06
C TYR A 29 -11.06 -2.09 -2.00
N SER A 30 -12.28 -2.55 -1.73
CA SER A 30 -13.44 -1.69 -1.46
C SER A 30 -13.56 -1.29 0.00
N VAL A 31 -12.87 -2.01 0.91
CA VAL A 31 -12.92 -1.80 2.36
C VAL A 31 -11.51 -1.78 2.92
N CYS A 32 -11.26 -0.87 3.86
CA CYS A 32 -9.98 -0.70 4.52
C CYS A 32 -9.54 -2.01 5.19
N PRO A 33 -8.35 -2.55 4.85
CA PRO A 33 -7.91 -3.85 5.34
C PRO A 33 -7.67 -3.85 6.85
N ARG A 34 -7.43 -2.67 7.44
CA ARG A 34 -7.10 -2.49 8.85
C ARG A 34 -8.33 -2.45 9.76
N CYS A 35 -9.26 -1.53 9.52
CA CYS A 35 -10.46 -1.41 10.36
C CYS A 35 -11.62 -2.29 9.90
N LYS A 36 -11.65 -2.70 8.62
CA LYS A 36 -12.68 -3.56 8.02
C LYS A 36 -14.12 -3.06 8.24
N ILE A 37 -14.30 -1.74 8.37
CA ILE A 37 -15.61 -1.14 8.63
C ILE A 37 -16.41 -1.10 7.32
N GLN A 38 -17.48 -1.88 7.29
CA GLN A 38 -18.50 -1.88 6.26
C GLN A 38 -19.86 -2.07 6.94
N THR A 39 -20.68 -1.04 6.88
CA THR A 39 -22.04 -0.97 7.45
C THR A 39 -22.98 -0.40 6.40
N ASP A 40 -24.29 -0.51 6.63
CA ASP A 40 -25.29 0.02 5.69
C ASP A 40 -25.19 1.55 5.55
N GLU A 41 -24.76 2.26 6.60
CA GLU A 41 -24.59 3.72 6.58
C GLU A 41 -23.19 4.19 6.16
N PHE A 42 -22.17 3.35 6.28
CA PHE A 42 -20.77 3.79 6.10
C PHE A 42 -19.82 2.65 5.70
N ILE A 43 -18.92 2.95 4.76
CA ILE A 43 -17.83 2.06 4.33
C ILE A 43 -16.51 2.81 4.43
N ALA A 44 -15.55 2.25 5.17
CA ALA A 44 -14.21 2.82 5.27
C ALA A 44 -13.39 2.47 4.03
N VAL A 45 -13.39 3.33 3.02
CA VAL A 45 -12.67 3.08 1.75
C VAL A 45 -11.16 3.35 1.91
N PRO A 46 -10.28 2.43 1.44
CA PRO A 46 -8.83 2.61 1.50
C PRO A 46 -8.33 3.52 0.38
N MET A 47 -8.34 4.83 0.61
CA MET A 47 -7.96 5.84 -0.37
C MET A 47 -6.56 6.41 -0.17
N TYR A 48 -5.95 6.23 0.99
CA TYR A 48 -4.70 6.92 1.34
C TYR A 48 -3.55 5.92 1.41
N ARG A 49 -2.38 6.30 0.90
CA ARG A 49 -1.12 5.56 1.03
C ARG A 49 -0.04 6.47 1.56
N CYS A 50 0.84 5.92 2.40
CA CYS A 50 2.04 6.63 2.85
C CYS A 50 3.23 6.15 2.05
N GLU A 51 4.00 7.08 1.48
CA GLU A 51 5.16 6.76 0.63
C GLU A 51 6.43 6.50 1.44
N ASP A 52 6.52 7.07 2.65
CA ASP A 52 7.73 6.99 3.48
C ASP A 52 7.72 5.77 4.43
N CYS A 53 6.57 5.11 4.58
CA CYS A 53 6.44 3.96 5.48
C CYS A 53 7.10 2.71 4.91
N LEU A 54 7.91 2.04 5.73
CA LEU A 54 8.56 0.76 5.41
C LEU A 54 7.58 -0.39 5.15
N SER A 55 6.31 -0.23 5.52
CA SER A 55 5.25 -1.22 5.28
C SER A 55 4.80 -1.31 3.81
N GLY A 56 5.50 -0.68 2.88
CA GLY A 56 5.31 -0.89 1.45
C GLY A 56 4.03 -0.27 0.88
N GLY A 57 3.62 0.90 1.39
CA GLY A 57 2.53 1.67 0.80
C GLY A 57 1.12 1.08 0.97
N GLU A 58 0.82 0.48 2.13
CA GLU A 58 -0.52 -0.02 2.46
C GLU A 58 -1.60 1.05 2.22
N MET A 59 -2.65 0.68 1.48
CA MET A 59 -3.81 1.55 1.25
C MET A 59 -4.76 1.49 2.45
N LEU A 60 -4.97 2.63 3.10
CA LEU A 60 -5.77 2.76 4.31
C LEU A 60 -6.87 3.82 4.15
N CYS A 61 -7.93 3.71 4.94
CA CYS A 61 -8.88 4.82 5.09
C CYS A 61 -8.23 5.97 5.86
N GLN A 62 -8.82 7.17 5.75
CA GLN A 62 -8.31 8.38 6.40
C GLN A 62 -8.08 8.19 7.92
N GLY A 63 -9.03 7.58 8.62
CA GLY A 63 -8.92 7.36 10.07
C GLY A 63 -7.76 6.45 10.45
N CYS A 64 -7.58 5.35 9.71
CA CYS A 64 -6.43 4.45 9.92
C CYS A 64 -5.11 5.12 9.54
N MET A 65 -5.09 5.95 8.50
CA MET A 65 -3.90 6.70 8.09
C MET A 65 -3.44 7.65 9.19
N VAL A 66 -4.34 8.48 9.73
CA VAL A 66 -4.03 9.42 10.82
C VAL A 66 -3.60 8.69 12.10
N SER A 67 -4.30 7.61 12.47
CA SER A 67 -3.97 6.81 13.65
C SER A 67 -2.55 6.23 13.56
N THR A 68 -2.18 5.69 12.38
CA THR A 68 -0.86 5.10 12.13
C THR A 68 0.26 6.14 12.18
N HIS A 69 0.00 7.36 11.71
CA HIS A 69 1.00 8.43 11.66
C HIS A 69 1.01 9.34 12.88
N SER A 70 0.33 8.94 13.97
CA SER A 70 0.31 9.72 15.21
C SER A 70 1.70 9.99 15.81
N GLN A 71 2.66 9.08 15.58
CA GLN A 71 4.05 9.22 16.04
C GLN A 71 5.02 9.68 14.93
N SER A 72 4.56 9.71 13.68
CA SER A 72 5.34 10.11 12.49
C SER A 72 4.50 10.97 11.54
N PRO A 73 4.07 12.18 11.96
CA PRO A 73 3.04 12.96 11.24
C PRO A 73 3.54 13.67 9.98
N LEU A 74 4.85 13.64 9.72
CA LEU A 74 5.48 14.36 8.61
C LEU A 74 5.74 13.49 7.38
N HIS A 75 5.30 12.23 7.40
CA HIS A 75 5.42 11.37 6.23
C HIS A 75 4.55 11.86 5.08
N HIS A 76 5.00 11.64 3.86
CA HIS A 76 4.29 11.96 2.64
C HIS A 76 3.12 10.99 2.41
N ILE A 77 1.91 11.56 2.29
CA ILE A 77 0.67 10.81 2.07
C ILE A 77 0.12 11.15 0.68
N GLU A 78 -0.14 10.10 -0.11
CA GLU A 78 -0.81 10.14 -1.42
C GLU A 78 -2.30 9.76 -1.28
N VAL A 79 -3.14 10.26 -2.19
CA VAL A 79 -4.62 10.08 -2.23
C VAL A 79 -5.07 9.42 -3.54
#